data_AF-A0A7W9E522-F1
#
_entry.id   AF-A0A7W9E522-F1
#
_cell.length_a   1.000
_cell.length_b   1.000
_cell.length_c   1.000
_cell.angle_alpha   90.00
_cell.angle_beta   90.00
_cell.angle_gamma   90.00
#
_symmetry.space_group_name_H-M   'P 1'
#
loop_
_entity.id
_entity.type
_entity.pdbx_description
1 polymer ?
#
loop_
_entity_poly.entity_id
_entity_poly.type
_entity_poly.pdbx_seq_one_letter_code
_entity_poly.pdbx_strand_id
1 'polypeptide(L)'
;MKEATRRSALRLMCGTALGGIITAVALGLFAGPASAHNYPVGYSPAEDSVVTEQPEVFSVTTNDLLLDLDGTGAASAMQVTGPTSAATPLYYGDGCAAVSGATVETEAQLGEAGDYTVVWQTVSTDGHAVSGEFSFTWQPAAGQVLAEGSTAKPDCGGAGSQATDAPVTGSAPADASAAPALSDLAWIGGSLAVVLIAVGATVFFVRRTPQQ
;
A
#
# COMPACT_ATOMS: atom_id res chain seq x y z
N MET A 1 55.59 15.62 -28.86
CA MET A 1 54.41 14.77 -29.15
C MET A 1 53.74 14.14 -27.91
N LYS A 2 54.46 13.85 -26.79
CA LYS A 2 53.85 13.30 -25.56
C LYS A 2 52.91 14.25 -24.79
N GLU A 3 53.08 15.57 -24.96
CA GLU A 3 52.29 16.63 -24.29
C GLU A 3 50.85 16.74 -24.81
N ALA A 4 50.61 16.49 -26.10
CA ALA A 4 49.29 16.63 -26.72
C ALA A 4 48.32 15.50 -26.32
N THR A 5 48.83 14.29 -26.15
CA THR A 5 48.05 13.11 -25.73
C THR A 5 47.54 13.23 -24.28
N ARG A 6 48.32 13.89 -23.42
CA ARG A 6 47.98 14.11 -22.00
C ARG A 6 46.84 15.12 -21.80
N ARG A 7 46.77 16.14 -22.67
CA ARG A 7 45.72 17.17 -22.65
C ARG A 7 44.37 16.65 -23.16
N SER A 8 44.37 15.71 -24.11
CA SER A 8 43.16 15.06 -24.61
C SER A 8 42.55 14.06 -23.62
N ALA A 9 43.40 13.27 -22.94
CA ALA A 9 42.94 12.32 -21.92
C ALA A 9 42.29 13.00 -20.70
N LEU A 10 42.83 14.15 -20.25
CA LEU A 10 42.27 14.92 -19.14
C LEU A 10 40.92 15.58 -19.47
N ARG A 11 40.72 16.03 -20.72
CA ARG A 11 39.46 16.63 -21.16
C ARG A 11 38.33 15.60 -21.27
N LEU A 12 38.65 14.38 -21.68
CA LEU A 12 37.68 13.27 -21.77
C LEU A 12 37.26 12.78 -20.38
N MET A 13 38.18 12.73 -19.41
CA MET A 13 37.91 12.26 -18.03
C MET A 13 37.14 13.27 -17.16
N CYS A 14 37.21 14.57 -17.46
CA CYS A 14 36.52 15.61 -16.70
C CYS A 14 35.05 15.79 -17.14
N GLY A 15 34.75 15.55 -18.42
CA GLY A 15 33.38 15.59 -18.94
C GLY A 15 32.50 14.45 -18.44
N THR A 16 33.06 13.26 -18.25
CA THR A 16 32.33 12.07 -17.77
C THR A 16 31.99 12.15 -16.28
N ALA A 17 32.89 12.69 -15.45
CA ALA A 17 32.65 12.84 -14.01
C ALA A 17 31.56 13.89 -13.70
N LEU A 18 31.57 15.04 -14.40
CA LEU A 18 30.55 16.08 -14.21
C LEU A 18 29.18 15.64 -14.75
N GLY A 19 29.15 14.93 -15.89
CA GLY A 19 27.93 14.33 -16.43
C GLY A 19 27.32 13.28 -15.50
N GLY A 20 28.15 12.45 -14.84
CA GLY A 20 27.69 11.48 -13.85
C GLY A 20 27.04 12.13 -12.63
N ILE A 21 27.63 13.21 -12.10
CA ILE A 21 27.11 13.93 -10.92
C ILE A 21 25.77 14.61 -11.26
N ILE A 22 25.66 15.29 -12.41
CA ILE A 22 24.42 15.94 -12.84
C ILE A 22 23.30 14.89 -13.03
N THR A 23 23.63 13.73 -13.60
CA THR A 23 22.66 12.64 -13.79
C THR A 23 22.18 12.07 -12.46
N ALA A 24 23.08 11.86 -11.49
CA ALA A 24 22.72 11.36 -10.16
C ALA A 24 21.85 12.36 -9.36
N VAL A 25 22.18 13.65 -9.42
CA VAL A 25 21.39 14.71 -8.76
C VAL A 25 20.01 14.84 -9.43
N ALA A 26 19.95 14.79 -10.76
CA ALA A 26 18.68 14.79 -11.47
C ALA A 26 17.80 13.60 -11.05
N LEU A 27 18.35 12.37 -11.07
CA LEU A 27 17.61 11.17 -10.65
C LEU A 27 17.11 11.25 -9.19
N GLY A 28 17.91 11.80 -8.28
CA GLY A 28 17.51 11.96 -6.87
C GLY A 28 16.40 13.00 -6.65
N LEU A 29 16.35 14.07 -7.47
CA LEU A 29 15.32 15.11 -7.37
C LEU A 29 13.96 14.67 -7.94
N PHE A 30 13.96 13.69 -8.86
CA PHE A 30 12.74 13.13 -9.46
C PHE A 30 12.31 11.79 -8.86
N ALA A 31 13.07 11.26 -7.90
CA ALA A 31 12.64 10.11 -7.12
C ALA A 31 11.53 10.56 -6.16
N GLY A 32 10.28 10.40 -6.57
CA GLY A 32 9.13 10.54 -5.68
C GLY A 32 9.17 9.47 -4.57
N PRO A 33 8.50 9.70 -3.43
CA PRO A 33 8.33 8.67 -2.43
C PRO A 33 7.68 7.43 -3.06
N ALA A 34 8.26 6.26 -2.84
CA ALA A 34 7.61 5.01 -3.21
C ALA A 34 6.38 4.83 -2.30
N SER A 35 5.18 4.87 -2.89
CA SER A 35 3.95 4.55 -2.17
C SER A 35 3.85 3.04 -2.05
N ALA A 36 4.34 2.49 -0.94
CA ALA A 36 4.37 1.06 -0.67
C ALA A 36 3.07 0.53 -0.03
N HIS A 37 2.15 1.41 0.37
CA HIS A 37 0.94 0.99 1.06
C HIS A 37 -0.13 0.55 0.08
N ASN A 38 -0.78 -0.57 0.40
CA ASN A 38 -1.90 -1.09 -0.35
C ASN A 38 -3.20 -0.44 0.14
N TYR A 39 -4.02 0.04 -0.79
CA TYR A 39 -5.26 0.79 -0.55
C TYR A 39 -6.33 0.42 -1.61
N PRO A 40 -7.63 0.53 -1.28
CA PRO A 40 -8.70 0.21 -2.21
C PRO A 40 -8.70 1.16 -3.43
N VAL A 41 -8.91 0.61 -4.61
CA VAL A 41 -9.05 1.31 -5.89
C VAL A 41 -10.37 1.00 -6.60
N GLY A 42 -11.14 0.03 -6.10
CA GLY A 42 -12.45 -0.30 -6.64
C GLY A 42 -13.27 -1.18 -5.69
N TYR A 43 -14.59 -1.02 -5.77
CA TYR A 43 -15.58 -1.77 -5.01
C TYR A 43 -16.60 -2.40 -5.97
N SER A 44 -17.06 -3.61 -5.66
CA SER A 44 -18.24 -4.22 -6.28
C SER A 44 -19.18 -4.71 -5.18
N PRO A 45 -20.46 -4.26 -5.14
CA PRO A 45 -21.00 -3.13 -5.90
C PRO A 45 -20.20 -1.85 -5.71
N ALA A 46 -20.33 -0.90 -6.64
CA ALA A 46 -19.65 0.38 -6.51
C ALA A 46 -20.13 1.12 -5.24
N GLU A 47 -19.20 1.78 -4.55
CA GLU A 47 -19.51 2.60 -3.38
C GLU A 47 -20.54 3.69 -3.73
N ASP A 48 -21.48 3.91 -2.82
CA ASP A 48 -22.61 4.83 -2.93
C ASP A 48 -23.55 4.57 -4.13
N SER A 49 -23.43 3.41 -4.77
CA SER A 49 -24.29 3.06 -5.91
C SER A 49 -25.66 2.54 -5.47
N VAL A 50 -26.64 2.68 -6.37
CA VAL A 50 -27.93 2.00 -6.27
C VAL A 50 -27.86 0.71 -7.07
N VAL A 51 -28.13 -0.41 -6.42
CA VAL A 51 -28.06 -1.75 -6.98
C VAL A 51 -29.47 -2.31 -7.11
N THR A 52 -29.83 -2.83 -8.29
CA THR A 52 -31.19 -3.35 -8.58
C THR A 52 -31.22 -4.83 -8.92
N GLU A 53 -30.08 -5.38 -9.33
CA GLU A 53 -29.88 -6.81 -9.55
C GLU A 53 -29.10 -7.41 -8.38
N GLN A 54 -29.49 -8.59 -7.92
CA GLN A 54 -28.87 -9.24 -6.76
C GLN A 54 -27.39 -9.50 -7.05
N PRO A 55 -26.47 -8.88 -6.28
CA PRO A 55 -25.07 -9.24 -6.39
C PRO A 55 -24.89 -10.68 -5.91
N GLU A 56 -24.14 -11.47 -6.67
CA GLU A 56 -23.66 -12.77 -6.21
C GLU A 56 -22.35 -12.62 -5.42
N VAL A 57 -21.51 -11.64 -5.80
CA VAL A 57 -20.18 -11.41 -5.24
C VAL A 57 -20.02 -9.95 -4.81
N PHE A 58 -19.42 -9.77 -3.64
CA PHE A 58 -18.97 -8.49 -3.10
C PHE A 58 -17.45 -8.49 -3.12
N SER A 59 -16.82 -7.43 -3.61
CA SER A 59 -15.36 -7.39 -3.73
C SER A 59 -14.76 -6.01 -3.52
N VAL A 60 -13.51 -6.02 -3.08
CA VAL A 60 -12.64 -4.85 -3.01
C VAL A 60 -11.36 -5.14 -3.76
N THR A 61 -11.07 -4.35 -4.79
CA THR A 61 -9.80 -4.38 -5.51
C THR A 61 -8.89 -3.31 -4.97
N THR A 62 -7.64 -3.66 -4.74
CA THR A 62 -6.62 -2.77 -4.18
C THR A 62 -5.54 -2.45 -5.23
N ASN A 63 -4.67 -1.47 -4.96
CA ASN A 63 -3.68 -1.02 -5.94
C ASN A 63 -2.48 -1.97 -6.09
N ASP A 64 -2.36 -3.00 -5.23
CA ASP A 64 -1.30 -4.01 -5.30
C ASP A 64 -1.81 -5.38 -4.86
N LEU A 65 -0.99 -6.42 -5.03
CA LEU A 65 -1.33 -7.80 -4.67
C LEU A 65 -1.58 -7.97 -3.17
N LEU A 66 -2.56 -8.82 -2.88
CA LEU A 66 -2.90 -9.29 -1.55
C LEU A 66 -2.18 -10.61 -1.26
N LEU A 67 -1.90 -10.84 0.02
CA LEU A 67 -1.25 -12.03 0.51
C LEU A 67 -2.25 -13.19 0.60
N ASP A 68 -1.96 -14.28 -0.10
CA ASP A 68 -2.76 -15.51 -0.05
C ASP A 68 -1.83 -16.73 -0.06
N LEU A 69 -1.34 -17.11 1.12
CA LEU A 69 -0.32 -18.16 1.25
C LEU A 69 -0.88 -19.58 1.06
N ASP A 70 -2.15 -19.80 1.43
CA ASP A 70 -2.79 -21.10 1.38
C ASP A 70 -3.81 -21.24 0.23
N GLY A 71 -4.06 -20.16 -0.53
CA GLY A 71 -5.02 -20.16 -1.64
C GLY A 71 -6.46 -20.06 -1.18
N THR A 72 -6.71 -19.83 0.12
CA THR A 72 -8.04 -19.82 0.73
C THR A 72 -8.43 -18.46 1.27
N GLY A 73 -7.51 -17.50 1.30
CA GLY A 73 -7.77 -16.20 1.90
C GLY A 73 -7.97 -16.25 3.41
N ALA A 74 -7.42 -17.24 4.13
CA ALA A 74 -7.66 -17.46 5.57
C ALA A 74 -7.36 -16.27 6.50
N ALA A 75 -6.57 -15.28 6.04
CA ALA A 75 -6.30 -14.03 6.75
C ALA A 75 -7.24 -12.88 6.36
N SER A 76 -8.26 -13.15 5.56
CA SER A 76 -9.22 -12.18 5.03
C SER A 76 -10.63 -12.49 5.52
N ALA A 77 -11.42 -11.44 5.72
CA ALA A 77 -12.82 -11.55 6.08
C ALA A 77 -13.61 -10.41 5.46
N MET A 78 -14.86 -10.68 5.09
CA MET A 78 -15.77 -9.68 4.55
C MET A 78 -17.18 -9.94 5.07
N GLN A 79 -17.77 -8.91 5.68
CA GLN A 79 -19.09 -8.98 6.29
C GLN A 79 -20.03 -8.04 5.57
N VAL A 80 -21.15 -8.58 5.09
CA VAL A 80 -22.23 -7.81 4.47
C VAL A 80 -23.36 -7.68 5.48
N THR A 81 -23.73 -6.45 5.82
CA THR A 81 -24.78 -6.16 6.82
C THR A 81 -25.81 -5.16 6.31
N GLY A 82 -27.06 -5.35 6.72
CA GLY A 82 -28.15 -4.43 6.39
C GLY A 82 -29.56 -5.05 6.51
N PRO A 83 -30.60 -4.30 6.15
CA PRO A 83 -30.57 -2.85 5.92
C PRO A 83 -30.23 -2.08 7.19
N THR A 84 -29.46 -0.99 7.10
CA THR A 84 -29.03 -0.17 8.25
C THR A 84 -30.21 0.50 8.98
N SER A 85 -31.32 0.72 8.28
CA SER A 85 -32.56 1.26 8.87
C SER A 85 -33.34 0.24 9.71
N ALA A 86 -33.00 -1.05 9.65
CA ALA A 86 -33.67 -2.07 10.45
C ALA A 86 -33.33 -1.91 11.94
N ALA A 87 -34.29 -2.25 12.82
CA ALA A 87 -34.06 -2.21 14.27
C ALA A 87 -32.89 -3.12 14.70
N THR A 88 -32.71 -4.22 13.97
CA THR A 88 -31.56 -5.12 14.09
C THR A 88 -31.08 -5.46 12.68
N PRO A 89 -29.99 -4.84 12.19
CA PRO A 89 -29.38 -5.23 10.91
C PRO A 89 -28.98 -6.71 10.92
N LEU A 90 -29.19 -7.38 9.79
CA LEU A 90 -28.84 -8.79 9.61
C LEU A 90 -27.51 -8.91 8.86
N TYR A 91 -26.87 -10.06 9.04
CA TYR A 91 -25.67 -10.49 8.32
C TYR A 91 -26.05 -11.37 7.15
N TYR A 92 -25.31 -11.24 6.04
CA TYR A 92 -25.48 -12.04 4.84
C TYR A 92 -24.13 -12.62 4.42
N GLY A 93 -24.14 -13.88 3.97
CA GLY A 93 -22.93 -14.66 3.73
C GLY A 93 -22.39 -15.34 5.00
N ASP A 94 -21.24 -15.99 4.87
CA ASP A 94 -20.57 -16.73 5.94
C ASP A 94 -19.43 -15.95 6.61
N GLY A 95 -19.20 -14.70 6.18
CA GLY A 95 -18.15 -13.81 6.67
C GLY A 95 -16.75 -14.13 6.16
N CYS A 96 -16.58 -15.22 5.42
CA CYS A 96 -15.31 -15.58 4.82
C CYS A 96 -15.06 -14.81 3.55
N ALA A 97 -13.77 -14.58 3.24
CA ALA A 97 -13.38 -13.93 2.01
C ALA A 97 -12.24 -14.69 1.33
N ALA A 98 -12.35 -14.82 0.01
CA ALA A 98 -11.30 -15.33 -0.84
C ALA A 98 -10.42 -14.18 -1.33
N VAL A 99 -9.18 -14.49 -1.70
CA VAL A 99 -8.25 -13.55 -2.32
C VAL A 99 -7.93 -14.02 -3.72
N SER A 100 -7.98 -13.10 -4.68
CA SER A 100 -7.61 -13.32 -6.07
C SER A 100 -6.76 -12.15 -6.57
N GLY A 101 -5.44 -12.33 -6.52
CA GLY A 101 -4.48 -11.29 -6.89
C GLY A 101 -4.59 -10.06 -5.99
N ALA A 102 -5.09 -8.95 -6.53
CA ALA A 102 -5.27 -7.69 -5.81
C ALA A 102 -6.68 -7.51 -5.21
N THR A 103 -7.53 -8.53 -5.32
CA THR A 103 -8.95 -8.47 -4.95
C THR A 103 -9.26 -9.41 -3.79
N VAL A 104 -10.00 -8.90 -2.81
CA VAL A 104 -10.63 -9.70 -1.74
C VAL A 104 -12.14 -9.73 -1.99
N GLU A 105 -12.77 -10.89 -1.88
CA GLU A 105 -14.18 -11.07 -2.25
C GLU A 105 -14.93 -12.09 -1.39
N THR A 106 -16.24 -11.94 -1.30
CA THR A 106 -17.15 -12.90 -0.63
C THR A 106 -18.44 -13.06 -1.42
N GLU A 107 -19.08 -14.21 -1.26
CA GLU A 107 -20.40 -14.48 -1.82
C GLU A 107 -21.49 -14.21 -0.77
N ALA A 108 -22.53 -13.49 -1.15
CA ALA A 108 -23.70 -13.30 -0.32
C ALA A 108 -24.94 -13.02 -1.17
N GLN A 109 -26.12 -13.31 -0.60
CA GLN A 109 -27.39 -12.88 -1.16
C GLN A 109 -28.06 -11.92 -0.18
N LEU A 110 -28.68 -10.86 -0.69
CA LEU A 110 -29.23 -9.78 0.10
C LEU A 110 -30.70 -10.04 0.43
N GLY A 111 -31.14 -9.43 1.52
CA GLY A 111 -32.51 -9.50 2.02
C GLY A 111 -33.32 -8.29 1.58
N GLU A 112 -34.03 -7.71 2.55
CA GLU A 112 -34.92 -6.56 2.34
C GLU A 112 -34.21 -5.35 1.70
N ALA A 113 -34.98 -4.52 0.99
CA ALA A 113 -34.47 -3.29 0.39
C ALA A 113 -33.93 -2.31 1.46
N GLY A 114 -32.90 -1.54 1.11
CA GLY A 114 -32.38 -0.46 1.93
C GLY A 114 -30.86 -0.32 1.82
N ASP A 115 -30.25 0.42 2.74
CA ASP A 115 -28.81 0.67 2.71
C ASP A 115 -28.04 -0.48 3.36
N TYR A 116 -26.98 -0.92 2.70
CA TYR A 116 -26.10 -1.99 3.14
C TYR A 116 -24.69 -1.47 3.37
N THR A 117 -23.97 -2.14 4.26
CA THR A 117 -22.56 -1.88 4.57
C THR A 117 -21.76 -3.16 4.43
N VAL A 118 -20.64 -3.05 3.74
CA VAL A 118 -19.65 -4.11 3.62
C VAL A 118 -18.41 -3.71 4.38
N VAL A 119 -18.05 -4.48 5.40
CA VAL A 119 -16.81 -4.31 6.18
C VAL A 119 -15.84 -5.41 5.79
N TRP A 120 -14.60 -5.06 5.48
CA TRP A 120 -13.61 -6.02 4.99
C TRP A 120 -12.25 -5.80 5.65
N GLN A 121 -11.48 -6.88 5.69
CA GLN A 121 -10.08 -6.89 6.06
C GLN A 121 -9.31 -7.94 5.27
N THR A 122 -8.03 -7.71 5.04
CA THR A 122 -7.10 -8.61 4.35
C THR A 122 -5.66 -8.25 4.72
N VAL A 123 -4.68 -8.92 4.14
CA VAL A 123 -3.25 -8.67 4.34
C VAL A 123 -2.60 -8.40 2.98
N SER A 124 -1.84 -7.33 2.87
CA SER A 124 -1.04 -7.01 1.68
C SER A 124 0.19 -7.91 1.60
N THR A 125 0.78 -8.08 0.40
CA THR A 125 2.01 -8.87 0.21
C THR A 125 3.24 -8.37 0.99
N ASP A 126 3.23 -7.10 1.43
CA ASP A 126 4.23 -6.53 2.34
C ASP A 126 3.98 -6.86 3.83
N GLY A 127 2.92 -7.60 4.13
CA GLY A 127 2.59 -8.12 5.46
C GLY A 127 1.75 -7.18 6.32
N HIS A 128 1.39 -5.99 5.83
CA HIS A 128 0.50 -5.09 6.57
C HIS A 128 -0.96 -5.50 6.40
N ALA A 129 -1.72 -5.44 7.50
CA ALA A 129 -3.16 -5.56 7.46
C ALA A 129 -3.78 -4.33 6.76
N VAL A 130 -4.75 -4.57 5.90
CA VAL A 130 -5.54 -3.55 5.21
C VAL A 130 -7.00 -3.83 5.47
N SER A 131 -7.78 -2.81 5.79
CA SER A 131 -9.20 -2.93 6.08
C SER A 131 -9.94 -1.67 5.67
N GLY A 132 -11.26 -1.78 5.61
CA GLY A 132 -12.13 -0.65 5.34
C GLY A 132 -13.59 -1.06 5.38
N GLU A 133 -14.43 -0.10 4.99
CA GLU A 133 -15.85 -0.29 4.80
C GLU A 133 -16.30 0.50 3.57
N PHE A 134 -17.38 0.05 2.94
CA PHE A 134 -18.10 0.81 1.90
C PHE A 134 -19.60 0.51 1.99
N SER A 135 -20.41 1.40 1.43
CA SER A 135 -21.86 1.29 1.44
C SER A 135 -22.47 1.39 0.05
N PHE A 136 -23.66 0.82 -0.11
CA PHE A 136 -24.48 0.90 -1.32
C PHE A 136 -25.96 0.77 -0.94
N THR A 137 -26.86 1.22 -1.81
CA THR A 137 -28.30 1.10 -1.62
C THR A 137 -28.84 -0.06 -2.45
N TRP A 138 -29.51 -1.01 -1.80
CA TRP A 138 -30.18 -2.15 -2.43
C TRP A 138 -31.65 -1.83 -2.72
N GLN A 139 -32.05 -1.89 -4.00
CA GLN A 139 -33.41 -1.67 -4.48
C GLN A 139 -33.83 -2.84 -5.39
N PRO A 140 -34.19 -4.01 -4.82
CA PRO A 140 -34.52 -5.21 -5.59
C PRO A 140 -35.63 -4.94 -6.60
N ALA A 141 -35.46 -5.46 -7.81
CA ALA A 141 -36.54 -5.53 -8.78
C ALA A 141 -37.71 -6.39 -8.25
N ALA A 142 -38.92 -6.13 -8.75
CA ALA A 142 -40.08 -6.92 -8.36
C ALA A 142 -39.89 -8.41 -8.71
N GLY A 143 -40.10 -9.29 -7.74
CA GLY A 143 -39.94 -10.74 -7.91
C GLY A 143 -38.52 -11.27 -7.66
N GLN A 144 -37.58 -10.41 -7.25
CA GLN A 144 -36.25 -10.85 -6.80
C GLN A 144 -36.38 -11.81 -5.61
N VAL A 145 -35.63 -12.90 -5.63
CA VAL A 145 -35.50 -13.79 -4.46
C VAL A 145 -34.62 -13.10 -3.42
N LEU A 146 -35.11 -13.00 -2.20
CA LEU A 146 -34.42 -12.35 -1.08
C LEU A 146 -33.94 -13.41 -0.09
N ALA A 147 -32.75 -13.19 0.47
CA ALA A 147 -32.23 -14.00 1.56
C ALA A 147 -32.84 -13.59 2.91
N GLU A 148 -33.03 -14.55 3.82
CA GLU A 148 -33.52 -14.26 5.18
C GLU A 148 -32.50 -13.51 6.05
N GLY A 149 -31.19 -13.71 5.79
CA GLY A 149 -30.11 -13.18 6.62
C GLY A 149 -29.97 -13.88 7.97
N SER A 150 -28.99 -13.44 8.77
CA SER A 150 -28.70 -13.97 10.11
C SER A 150 -28.61 -12.87 11.15
N THR A 151 -29.13 -13.09 12.35
CA THR A 151 -28.91 -12.20 13.51
C THR A 151 -27.56 -12.46 14.20
N ALA A 152 -26.98 -13.64 13.98
CA ALA A 152 -25.66 -13.98 14.48
C ALA A 152 -24.59 -13.46 13.53
N LYS A 153 -23.60 -12.76 14.09
CA LYS A 153 -22.40 -12.35 13.36
C LYS A 153 -21.68 -13.60 12.82
N PRO A 154 -21.35 -13.66 11.53
CA PRO A 154 -20.59 -14.77 10.98
C PRO A 154 -19.16 -14.79 11.56
N ASP A 155 -18.63 -15.99 11.74
CA ASP A 155 -17.27 -16.24 12.20
C ASP A 155 -16.54 -17.04 11.13
N CYS A 156 -15.72 -16.37 10.32
CA CYS A 156 -14.87 -17.07 9.37
C CYS A 156 -13.73 -17.74 10.12
N GLY A 157 -13.74 -19.07 10.14
CA GLY A 157 -12.73 -19.87 10.85
C GLY A 157 -13.25 -20.59 12.10
N GLY A 158 -14.53 -20.43 12.46
CA GLY A 158 -15.23 -21.28 13.41
C GLY A 158 -14.43 -21.59 14.67
N ALA A 159 -14.14 -20.57 15.49
CA ALA A 159 -13.54 -20.75 16.79
C ALA A 159 -14.54 -20.38 17.89
N GLY A 160 -15.44 -21.31 18.18
CA GLY A 160 -15.82 -21.54 19.57
C GLY A 160 -14.58 -21.98 20.34
N SER A 161 -13.71 -21.06 20.76
CA SER A 161 -12.67 -21.30 21.76
C SER A 161 -12.13 -20.01 22.34
N GLN A 162 -12.54 -19.79 23.58
CA GLN A 162 -11.83 -19.06 24.64
C GLN A 162 -10.45 -18.53 24.26
N ALA A 163 -10.36 -17.24 23.94
CA ALA A 163 -9.19 -16.48 24.33
C ALA A 163 -9.24 -16.37 25.86
N THR A 164 -8.54 -17.26 26.55
CA THR A 164 -8.07 -16.93 27.90
C THR A 164 -7.15 -15.73 27.73
N ASP A 165 -7.51 -14.60 28.35
CA ASP A 165 -6.66 -13.44 28.57
C ASP A 165 -5.32 -13.89 29.15
N ALA A 166 -4.33 -14.09 28.29
CA ALA A 166 -2.93 -14.04 28.69
C ALA A 166 -2.51 -12.57 28.53
N PRO A 167 -1.99 -11.92 29.58
CA PRO A 167 -1.52 -10.55 29.44
C PRO A 167 -0.32 -10.56 28.48
N VAL A 168 -0.53 -10.02 27.29
CA VAL A 168 0.55 -9.66 26.38
C VAL A 168 1.22 -8.44 26.98
N THR A 169 2.39 -8.61 27.58
CA THR A 169 3.30 -7.51 27.90
C THR A 169 3.83 -6.94 26.59
N GLY A 170 2.99 -6.13 25.94
CA GLY A 170 3.38 -5.30 24.80
C GLY A 170 4.37 -4.25 25.26
N SER A 171 5.63 -4.40 24.87
CA SER A 171 6.58 -3.29 24.90
C SER A 171 6.09 -2.26 23.88
N ALA A 172 5.81 -1.03 24.34
CA ALA A 172 5.34 0.06 23.48
C ALA A 172 6.28 0.26 22.28
N PRO A 173 5.75 0.60 21.09
CA PRO A 173 6.61 1.05 20.00
C PRO A 173 7.23 2.37 20.45
N ALA A 174 8.56 2.40 20.51
CA ALA A 174 9.28 3.65 20.65
C ALA A 174 9.03 4.45 19.37
N ASP A 175 8.42 5.63 19.50
CA ASP A 175 8.44 6.66 18.46
C ASP A 175 9.90 6.95 18.10
N ALA A 176 10.41 6.23 17.11
CA ALA A 176 11.68 6.52 16.48
C ALA A 176 11.40 7.52 15.36
N SER A 177 11.09 8.76 15.73
CA SER A 177 11.57 9.88 14.93
C SER A 177 13.09 9.82 14.98
N ALA A 178 13.67 9.00 14.09
CA ALA A 178 15.10 8.83 13.97
C ALA A 178 15.67 10.16 13.51
N ALA A 179 16.11 10.98 14.47
CA ALA A 179 17.13 11.97 14.18
C ALA A 179 18.27 11.21 13.48
N PRO A 180 18.83 11.73 12.37
CA PRO A 180 19.90 11.04 11.68
C PRO A 180 20.99 10.70 12.70
N ALA A 181 21.39 9.42 12.72
CA ALA A 181 22.43 9.00 13.65
C ALA A 181 23.67 9.86 13.39
N LEU A 182 24.52 10.05 14.41
CA LEU A 182 25.78 10.78 14.23
C LEU A 182 26.64 10.17 13.10
N SER A 183 26.48 8.87 12.85
CA SER A 183 27.04 8.18 11.68
C SER A 183 26.47 8.71 10.36
N ASP A 184 25.16 8.92 10.28
CA ASP A 184 24.49 9.41 9.06
C ASP A 184 24.89 10.85 8.78
N LEU A 185 24.96 11.69 9.82
CA LEU A 185 25.51 13.05 9.72
C LEU A 185 26.99 13.06 9.32
N ALA A 186 27.79 12.11 9.82
CA ALA A 186 29.19 11.96 9.44
C ALA A 186 29.33 11.50 7.98
N TRP A 187 28.48 10.59 7.51
CA TRP A 187 28.45 10.15 6.11
C TRP A 187 27.98 11.26 5.17
N ILE A 188 26.93 12.00 5.53
CA ILE A 188 26.42 13.15 4.76
C ILE A 188 27.49 14.25 4.70
N GLY A 189 28.04 14.63 5.86
CA GLY A 189 29.08 15.66 5.96
C GLY A 189 30.36 15.26 5.24
N GLY A 190 30.79 14.01 5.37
CA GLY A 190 31.95 13.46 4.68
C GLY A 190 31.76 13.43 3.16
N SER A 191 30.60 13.00 2.68
CA SER A 191 30.27 12.97 1.25
C SER A 191 30.22 14.37 0.66
N LEU A 192 29.60 15.32 1.35
CA LEU A 192 29.55 16.72 0.93
C LEU A 192 30.96 17.34 0.88
N ALA A 193 31.81 17.06 1.88
CA ALA A 193 33.19 17.54 1.92
C ALA A 193 34.01 16.98 0.75
N VAL A 194 33.88 15.70 0.43
CA VAL A 194 34.55 15.07 -0.72
C VAL A 194 34.11 15.72 -2.04
N VAL A 195 32.81 15.98 -2.21
CA VAL A 195 32.27 16.68 -3.39
C VAL A 195 32.85 18.09 -3.49
N LEU A 196 32.84 18.86 -2.40
CA LEU A 196 33.38 20.22 -2.37
C LEU A 196 34.89 20.26 -2.64
N ILE A 197 35.66 19.30 -2.12
CA ILE A 197 37.09 19.16 -2.40
C ILE A 197 37.33 18.82 -3.88
N ALA A 198 36.55 17.89 -4.45
CA ALA A 198 36.65 17.54 -5.86
C ALA A 198 36.33 18.73 -6.77
N VAL A 199 35.28 19.50 -6.45
CA VAL A 199 34.92 20.73 -7.18
C VAL A 199 36.01 21.80 -7.02
N GLY A 200 36.50 22.02 -5.81
CA GLY A 200 37.55 23.00 -5.52
C GLY A 200 38.87 22.68 -6.23
N ALA A 201 39.30 21.42 -6.19
CA ALA A 201 40.47 20.94 -6.93
C ALA A 201 40.28 21.12 -8.44
N THR A 202 39.11 20.77 -8.97
CA THR A 202 38.78 20.94 -10.40
C THR A 202 38.87 22.40 -10.81
N VAL A 203 38.22 23.31 -10.07
CA VAL A 203 38.27 24.77 -10.33
C VAL A 203 39.70 25.30 -10.22
N PHE A 204 40.47 24.86 -9.23
CA PHE A 204 41.85 25.27 -9.04
C PHE A 204 42.76 24.83 -10.19
N PHE A 205 42.65 23.58 -10.64
CA PHE A 205 43.44 23.07 -11.77
C PHE A 205 43.02 23.69 -13.11
N VAL A 206 41.73 23.99 -13.31
CA VAL A 206 41.23 24.73 -14.49
C VAL A 206 41.68 26.19 -14.48
N ARG A 207 41.75 26.84 -13.30
CA ARG A 207 42.23 28.22 -13.16
C ARG A 207 43.76 28.32 -13.22
N ARG A 208 44.48 27.25 -12.90
CA ARG A 208 45.95 27.22 -12.93
C ARG A 208 46.57 26.90 -14.28
N THR A 209 45.83 26.49 -15.30
CA THR A 209 46.37 26.42 -16.66
C THR A 209 46.65 27.84 -17.17
N PRO A 210 47.91 28.32 -17.21
CA PRO A 210 48.23 29.62 -17.77
C PRO A 210 48.08 29.53 -19.27
N GLN A 211 47.53 30.57 -19.90
CA GLN A 211 47.60 30.71 -21.35
C GLN A 211 49.08 30.93 -21.72
N GLN A 212 49.70 29.88 -22.25
CA GLN A 212 51.01 29.87 -22.90
C GLN A 212 50.82 29.18 -24.25
#